data_AF-A0A9W9YVZ7-F1
#
_entry.id   AF-A0A9W9YVZ7-F1
#
_cell.length_a   1.000
_cell.length_b   1.000
_cell.length_c   1.000
_cell.angle_alpha   90.00
_cell.angle_beta   90.00
_cell.angle_gamma   90.00
#
_symmetry.space_group_name_H-M   'P 1'
#
loop_
_entity.id
_entity.type
_entity.pdbx_description
1 polymer ?
#
loop_
_entity_poly.entity_id
_entity_poly.type
_entity_poly.pdbx_seq_one_letter_code
_entity_poly.pdbx_strand_id
1 'polypeptide(L)'
;MSRAQAESVIKNIIREIAQECANKGQAVSETLVAFMVKAVVLDPDNEFNVDRTLTKDDVQKLIMLCVDRLLDSQSPSLDTVKMQVYFDMNYTSRADFLEEHRRVLDQRLHPVVREITDSRARTRDELEGLYRRIVSCVLLRSGLGSPTDIAVVREATAALQSVFPQTELGTFMSLTKRDKERQLNELTLIATGIRLFNRECGKGGEGIDDLPAILSEAVPATTHNVQTEIQNTTKLAFTYTALVEDVVTNKKSLEGLSLNLMKEALINTRQHEAFLSILLNDVIGCAQQVEALESQFAARMEALKTQCSPKLLFLQHKFM
;
A
#
# COMPACT_ATOMS: atom_id res chain seq x y z
N MET A 1 -18.58 23.72 25.93
CA MET A 1 -19.05 22.78 24.88
C MET A 1 -18.52 21.40 25.22
N SER A 2 -19.29 20.32 25.02
CA SER A 2 -18.70 18.98 25.11
C SER A 2 -17.81 18.72 23.89
N ARG A 3 -16.78 17.87 24.04
CA ARG A 3 -15.85 17.53 22.94
C ARG A 3 -16.58 17.02 21.68
N ALA A 4 -17.64 16.24 21.88
CA ALA A 4 -18.49 15.73 20.80
C ALA A 4 -19.28 16.83 20.07
N GLN A 5 -19.73 17.88 20.77
CA GLN A 5 -20.39 19.03 20.15
C GLN A 5 -19.41 19.85 19.31
N ALA A 6 -18.20 20.09 19.81
CA ALA A 6 -17.17 20.80 19.05
C ALA A 6 -16.76 20.04 17.79
N GLU A 7 -16.58 18.71 17.87
CA GLU A 7 -16.30 17.87 16.71
C GLU A 7 -17.44 17.90 15.67
N SER A 8 -18.69 17.91 16.11
CA SER A 8 -19.84 18.03 15.19
C SER A 8 -19.89 19.38 14.48
N VAL A 9 -19.56 20.48 15.18
CA VAL A 9 -19.53 21.82 14.60
C VAL A 9 -18.44 21.92 13.54
N ILE A 10 -17.23 21.42 13.84
CA ILE A 10 -16.10 21.43 12.90
C ILE A 10 -16.42 20.60 11.64
N LYS A 11 -17.04 19.42 11.79
CA LYS A 11 -17.47 18.61 10.63
C LYS A 11 -18.47 19.33 9.73
N ASN A 12 -19.40 20.08 10.32
CA ASN A 12 -20.36 20.88 9.54
C ASN A 12 -19.66 22.01 8.78
N ILE A 13 -18.72 22.72 9.42
CA ILE A 13 -17.92 23.78 8.80
C ILE A 13 -17.11 23.22 7.61
N ILE A 14 -16.46 22.06 7.78
CA ILE A 14 -15.70 21.41 6.70
C ILE A 14 -16.59 21.11 5.50
N ARG A 15 -17.78 20.55 5.73
CA ARG A 15 -18.75 20.26 4.65
C ARG A 15 -19.24 21.52 3.94
N GLU A 16 -19.51 22.57 4.70
CA GLU A 16 -19.97 23.85 4.15
C GLU A 16 -18.90 24.48 3.26
N ILE A 17 -17.64 24.53 3.70
CA ILE A 17 -16.51 25.02 2.88
C ILE A 17 -16.34 24.17 1.61
N ALA A 18 -16.40 22.84 1.73
CA ALA A 18 -16.27 21.96 0.57
C ALA A 18 -17.40 22.20 -0.46
N GLN A 19 -18.63 22.39 0.02
CA GLN A 19 -19.78 22.68 -0.82
C GLN A 19 -19.66 24.06 -1.49
N GLU A 20 -19.23 25.09 -0.76
CA GLU A 20 -19.00 26.43 -1.30
C GLU A 20 -17.92 26.43 -2.40
N CYS A 21 -16.81 25.71 -2.20
CA CYS A 21 -15.79 25.54 -3.23
C CYS A 21 -16.35 24.82 -4.47
N ALA A 22 -17.13 23.76 -4.26
CA ALA A 22 -17.76 23.01 -5.35
C ALA A 22 -18.76 23.86 -6.15
N ASN A 23 -19.57 24.69 -5.46
CA ASN A 23 -20.48 25.64 -6.09
C ASN A 23 -19.74 26.68 -6.95
N LYS A 24 -18.49 26.99 -6.59
CA LYS A 24 -17.59 27.88 -7.34
C LYS A 24 -16.71 27.13 -8.35
N GLY A 25 -16.99 25.85 -8.60
CA GLY A 25 -16.36 25.06 -9.68
C GLY A 25 -15.10 24.28 -9.28
N GLN A 26 -14.71 24.26 -8.00
CA GLN A 26 -13.58 23.46 -7.53
C GLN A 26 -14.01 22.42 -6.50
N ALA A 27 -13.89 21.14 -6.87
CA ALA A 27 -14.10 20.04 -5.93
C ALA A 27 -12.85 19.85 -5.05
N VAL A 28 -13.02 20.02 -3.74
CA VAL A 28 -11.97 19.83 -2.73
C VAL A 28 -12.35 18.71 -1.77
N SER A 29 -11.37 17.92 -1.32
CA SER A 29 -11.61 16.84 -0.36
C SER A 29 -11.86 17.39 1.04
N GLU A 30 -12.70 16.72 1.84
CA GLU A 30 -12.93 17.10 3.25
C GLU A 30 -11.62 17.13 4.06
N THR A 31 -10.65 16.27 3.73
CA THR A 31 -9.33 16.25 4.40
C THR A 31 -8.52 17.50 4.09
N LEU A 32 -8.48 17.94 2.83
CA LEU A 32 -7.79 19.18 2.44
C LEU A 32 -8.44 20.39 3.14
N VAL A 33 -9.77 20.42 3.18
CA VAL A 33 -10.51 21.46 3.88
C VAL A 33 -10.20 21.45 5.39
N ALA A 34 -10.17 20.28 6.02
CA ALA A 34 -9.83 20.16 7.44
C ALA A 34 -8.43 20.71 7.76
N PHE A 35 -7.46 20.43 6.88
CA PHE A 35 -6.13 20.99 6.98
C PHE A 35 -6.13 22.52 6.80
N MET A 36 -6.86 23.02 5.80
CA MET A 36 -6.98 24.46 5.55
C MET A 36 -7.64 25.20 6.73
N VAL A 37 -8.70 24.65 7.32
CA VAL A 37 -9.33 25.19 8.52
C VAL A 37 -8.31 25.33 9.64
N LYS A 38 -7.51 24.28 9.89
CA LYS A 38 -6.45 24.31 10.89
C LYS A 38 -5.40 25.38 10.57
N ALA A 39 -4.96 25.48 9.32
CA ALA A 39 -3.97 26.47 8.88
C ALA A 39 -4.49 27.91 9.06
N VAL A 40 -5.74 28.19 8.70
CA VAL A 40 -6.37 29.51 8.85
C VAL A 40 -6.55 29.88 10.32
N VAL A 41 -6.95 28.95 11.17
CA VAL A 41 -7.13 29.20 12.62
C VAL A 41 -5.81 29.44 13.34
N LEU A 42 -4.73 28.76 12.93
CA LEU A 42 -3.41 28.88 13.56
C LEU A 42 -2.59 30.08 13.05
N ASP A 43 -3.01 30.69 11.95
CA ASP A 43 -2.36 31.85 11.37
C ASP A 43 -2.65 33.11 12.23
N PRO A 44 -1.61 33.72 12.84
CA PRO A 44 -1.80 34.86 13.73
C PRO A 44 -2.42 36.09 13.03
N ASP A 45 -2.23 36.23 11.71
CA ASP A 45 -2.78 37.35 10.93
C ASP A 45 -4.31 37.28 10.81
N ASN A 46 -4.90 36.09 11.04
CA ASN A 46 -6.35 35.90 11.02
C ASN A 46 -7.02 36.17 12.38
N GLU A 47 -6.24 36.40 13.44
CA GLU A 47 -6.71 36.82 14.77
C GLU A 47 -7.75 35.87 15.42
N PHE A 48 -7.71 34.56 15.11
CA PHE A 48 -8.56 33.58 15.79
C PHE A 48 -8.04 33.28 17.20
N ASN A 49 -8.94 33.26 18.19
CA ASN A 49 -8.60 32.86 19.55
C ASN A 49 -8.96 31.38 19.76
N VAL A 50 -7.93 30.52 19.83
CA VAL A 50 -8.07 29.06 19.95
C VAL A 50 -8.62 28.62 21.32
N ASP A 51 -8.50 29.46 22.35
CA ASP A 51 -8.96 29.18 23.72
C ASP A 51 -10.44 29.58 23.95
N ARG A 52 -11.04 30.29 23.00
CA ARG A 52 -12.44 30.73 23.07
C ARG A 52 -13.34 29.88 22.16
N THR A 53 -14.60 29.74 22.56
CA THR A 53 -15.63 29.17 21.68
C THR A 53 -15.89 30.08 20.47
N LEU A 54 -15.94 29.48 19.28
CA LEU A 54 -16.25 30.19 18.03
C LEU A 54 -17.66 30.79 18.08
N THR A 55 -17.75 32.09 17.79
CA THR A 55 -19.02 32.78 17.56
C THR A 55 -19.51 32.54 16.13
N LYS A 56 -20.76 32.93 15.82
CA LYS A 56 -21.29 32.83 14.45
C LYS A 56 -20.46 33.65 13.45
N ASP A 57 -20.00 34.83 13.87
CA ASP A 57 -19.18 35.70 13.03
C ASP A 57 -17.80 35.08 12.78
N ASP A 58 -17.22 34.43 13.80
CA ASP A 58 -15.95 33.69 13.64
C ASP A 58 -16.10 32.54 12.63
N VAL A 59 -17.23 31.82 12.66
CA VAL A 59 -17.52 30.74 11.71
C VAL A 59 -17.65 31.28 10.29
N GLN A 60 -18.37 32.39 10.08
CA GLN A 60 -18.49 33.01 8.76
C GLN A 60 -17.14 33.52 8.25
N LYS A 61 -16.35 34.18 9.11
CA LYS A 61 -14.99 34.62 8.78
C LYS A 61 -14.11 33.44 8.37
N LEU A 62 -14.17 32.34 9.13
CA LEU A 62 -13.40 31.12 8.86
C LEU A 62 -13.77 30.51 7.51
N ILE A 63 -15.07 30.35 7.23
CA ILE A 63 -15.54 29.82 5.95
C ILE A 63 -15.04 30.68 4.79
N MET A 64 -15.21 32.00 4.88
CA MET A 64 -14.77 32.94 3.85
C MET A 64 -13.26 32.81 3.58
N LEU A 65 -12.43 32.90 4.64
CA LEU A 65 -10.98 32.79 4.51
C LEU A 65 -10.53 31.44 3.93
N CYS A 66 -11.15 30.34 4.34
CA CYS A 66 -10.83 29.03 3.79
C CYS A 66 -11.24 28.91 2.33
N VAL A 67 -12.45 29.35 1.95
CA VAL A 67 -12.92 29.30 0.57
C VAL A 67 -12.06 30.16 -0.34
N ASP A 68 -11.72 31.39 0.09
CA ASP A 68 -10.86 32.29 -0.69
C ASP A 68 -9.47 31.68 -0.90
N ARG A 69 -8.86 31.11 0.15
CA ARG A 69 -7.56 30.41 0.02
C ARG A 69 -7.64 29.16 -0.84
N LEU A 70 -8.72 28.37 -0.75
CA LEU A 70 -8.86 27.12 -1.52
C LEU A 70 -9.12 27.36 -3.01
N LEU A 71 -9.66 28.53 -3.36
CA LEU A 71 -9.95 28.90 -4.75
C LEU A 71 -8.83 29.69 -5.42
N ASP A 72 -7.80 30.10 -4.68
CA ASP A 72 -6.62 30.75 -5.25
C ASP A 72 -5.74 29.72 -5.97
N SER A 73 -6.05 29.52 -7.26
CA SER A 73 -5.31 28.59 -8.13
C SER A 73 -3.89 29.06 -8.49
N GLN A 74 -3.49 30.27 -8.12
CA GLN A 74 -2.15 30.80 -8.39
C GLN A 74 -1.27 30.86 -7.13
N SER A 75 -1.74 30.29 -6.02
CA SER A 75 -1.04 30.27 -4.73
C SER A 75 -0.08 29.07 -4.62
N PRO A 76 1.24 29.28 -4.61
CA PRO A 76 2.21 28.19 -4.38
C PRO A 76 2.10 27.63 -2.95
N SER A 77 1.66 28.45 -1.98
CA SER A 77 1.37 27.97 -0.62
C SER A 77 0.19 27.00 -0.60
N LEU A 78 -0.88 27.24 -1.37
CA LEU A 78 -1.96 26.26 -1.52
C LEU A 78 -1.46 24.95 -2.17
N ASP A 79 -0.64 25.04 -3.21
CA ASP A 79 -0.06 23.85 -3.86
C ASP A 79 0.81 23.04 -2.90
N THR A 80 1.52 23.73 -2.00
CA THR A 80 2.30 23.10 -0.93
C THR A 80 1.40 22.32 0.02
N VAL A 81 0.30 22.92 0.47
CA VAL A 81 -0.68 22.25 1.34
C VAL A 81 -1.33 21.05 0.64
N LYS A 82 -1.71 21.20 -0.64
CA LYS A 82 -2.26 20.09 -1.43
C LYS A 82 -1.29 18.93 -1.52
N MET A 83 -0.01 19.22 -1.79
CA MET A 83 1.03 18.20 -1.86
C MET A 83 1.27 17.51 -0.51
N GLN A 84 1.30 18.26 0.60
CA GLN A 84 1.41 17.70 1.95
C GLN A 84 0.25 16.76 2.27
N VAL A 85 -0.98 17.21 2.08
CA VAL A 85 -2.18 16.39 2.35
C VAL A 85 -2.20 15.17 1.43
N TYR A 86 -1.83 15.32 0.16
CA TYR A 86 -1.76 14.19 -0.75
C TYR A 86 -0.72 13.16 -0.30
N PHE A 87 0.47 13.61 0.09
CA PHE A 87 1.52 12.72 0.59
C PHE A 87 1.06 12.01 1.86
N ASP A 88 0.56 12.73 2.87
CA ASP A 88 0.11 12.16 4.14
C ASP A 88 -1.05 11.16 3.98
N MET A 89 -1.93 11.36 2.99
CA MET A 89 -3.07 10.46 2.75
C MET A 89 -2.70 9.19 1.98
N ASN A 90 -1.66 9.23 1.15
CA ASN A 90 -1.35 8.15 0.20
C ASN A 90 -0.04 7.43 0.52
N TYR A 91 0.88 8.09 1.20
CA TYR A 91 2.10 7.47 1.66
C TYR A 91 1.81 6.59 2.87
N THR A 92 2.33 5.36 2.83
CA THR A 92 2.21 4.40 3.93
C THR A 92 3.57 3.75 4.14
N SER A 93 3.92 3.50 5.41
CA SER A 93 5.15 2.78 5.68
C SER A 93 5.05 1.34 5.17
N ARG A 94 6.18 0.75 4.80
CA ARG A 94 6.22 -0.68 4.41
C ARG A 94 5.61 -1.59 5.48
N ALA A 95 5.82 -1.30 6.76
CA ALA A 95 5.30 -2.11 7.85
C ALA A 95 3.77 -2.09 7.88
N ASP A 96 3.17 -0.89 7.83
CA ASP A 96 1.73 -0.70 7.82
C ASP A 96 1.11 -1.31 6.56
N PHE A 97 1.75 -1.14 5.40
CA PHE A 97 1.31 -1.75 4.15
C PHE A 97 1.25 -3.29 4.24
N LEU A 98 2.30 -3.92 4.78
CA LEU A 98 2.36 -5.37 4.92
C LEU A 98 1.37 -5.90 5.97
N GLU A 99 1.09 -5.14 7.02
CA GLU A 99 0.07 -5.49 8.01
C GLU A 99 -1.32 -5.41 7.41
N GLU A 100 -1.65 -4.29 6.75
CA GLU A 100 -2.95 -4.09 6.10
C GLU A 100 -3.19 -5.11 4.99
N HIS A 101 -2.18 -5.40 4.16
CA HIS A 101 -2.26 -6.44 3.14
C HIS A 101 -2.60 -7.81 3.76
N ARG A 102 -1.92 -8.20 4.85
CA ARG A 102 -2.22 -9.46 5.57
C ARG A 102 -3.64 -9.46 6.13
N ARG A 103 -4.06 -8.35 6.76
CA ARG A 103 -5.41 -8.19 7.32
C ARG A 103 -6.49 -8.35 6.24
N VAL A 104 -6.32 -7.70 5.09
CA VAL A 104 -7.25 -7.76 3.96
C VAL A 104 -7.28 -9.16 3.35
N LEU A 105 -6.12 -9.80 3.19
CA LEU A 105 -6.04 -11.18 2.68
C LEU A 105 -6.79 -12.15 3.60
N ASP A 106 -6.54 -12.11 4.91
CA ASP A 106 -7.22 -12.96 5.88
C ASP A 106 -8.73 -12.68 5.92
N GLN A 107 -9.13 -11.40 5.85
CA GLN A 107 -10.55 -11.03 5.77
C GLN A 107 -11.24 -11.61 4.53
N ARG A 108 -10.58 -11.55 3.36
CA ARG A 108 -11.10 -12.10 2.10
C ARG A 108 -11.13 -13.63 2.08
N LEU A 109 -10.17 -14.28 2.74
CA LEU A 109 -10.09 -15.74 2.85
C LEU A 109 -11.04 -16.33 3.88
N HIS A 110 -11.50 -15.52 4.85
CA HIS A 110 -12.32 -16.00 5.96
C HIS A 110 -13.54 -16.83 5.50
N PRO A 111 -14.34 -16.44 4.49
CA PRO A 111 -15.48 -17.25 4.05
C PRO A 111 -15.06 -18.67 3.61
N VAL A 112 -13.99 -18.78 2.82
CA VAL A 112 -13.46 -20.06 2.32
C VAL A 112 -12.95 -20.92 3.48
N VAL A 113 -12.18 -20.34 4.40
CA VAL A 113 -11.66 -21.03 5.59
C VAL A 113 -12.80 -21.53 6.47
N ARG A 114 -13.83 -20.70 6.65
CA ARG A 114 -15.01 -21.07 7.44
C ARG A 114 -15.74 -22.26 6.82
N GLU A 115 -15.98 -22.22 5.51
CA GLU A 115 -16.62 -23.32 4.79
C GLU A 115 -15.86 -24.65 4.92
N ILE A 116 -14.53 -24.60 4.91
CA ILE A 116 -13.69 -25.79 5.10
C ILE A 116 -13.78 -26.30 6.55
N THR A 117 -13.65 -25.41 7.53
CA THR A 117 -13.60 -25.77 8.95
C THR A 117 -14.94 -26.25 9.51
N ASP A 118 -16.04 -25.67 9.02
CA ASP A 118 -17.41 -26.01 9.39
C ASP A 118 -17.93 -27.24 8.61
N SER A 119 -17.20 -27.72 7.59
CA SER A 119 -17.60 -28.87 6.76
C SER A 119 -17.85 -30.14 7.58
N ARG A 120 -18.86 -30.90 7.13
CA ARG A 120 -19.30 -32.19 7.70
C ARG A 120 -19.54 -33.23 6.59
N ALA A 121 -18.66 -33.23 5.59
CA ALA A 121 -18.72 -34.15 4.46
C ALA A 121 -18.74 -35.63 4.91
N ARG A 122 -19.62 -36.42 4.33
CA ARG A 122 -19.78 -37.86 4.61
C ARG A 122 -19.75 -38.71 3.34
N THR A 123 -20.24 -38.17 2.24
CA THR A 123 -20.21 -38.88 0.95
C THR A 123 -18.88 -38.68 0.23
N ARG A 124 -18.56 -39.56 -0.72
CA ARG A 124 -17.35 -39.43 -1.54
C ARG A 124 -17.33 -38.08 -2.27
N ASP A 125 -18.45 -37.70 -2.87
CA ASP A 125 -18.56 -36.46 -3.65
C ASP A 125 -18.41 -35.21 -2.75
N GLU A 126 -18.92 -35.25 -1.53
CA GLU A 126 -18.72 -34.17 -0.54
C GLU A 126 -17.27 -34.06 -0.07
N LEU A 127 -16.57 -35.19 0.12
CA LEU A 127 -15.16 -35.22 0.48
C LEU A 127 -14.28 -34.67 -0.66
N GLU A 128 -14.59 -35.03 -1.90
CA GLU A 128 -13.93 -34.44 -3.08
C GLU A 128 -14.16 -32.93 -3.15
N GLY A 129 -15.40 -32.48 -2.90
CA GLY A 129 -15.74 -31.07 -2.83
C GLY A 129 -14.98 -30.31 -1.74
N LEU A 130 -14.86 -30.90 -0.54
CA LEU A 130 -14.05 -30.35 0.55
C LEU A 130 -12.57 -30.25 0.16
N TYR A 131 -12.01 -31.29 -0.47
CA TYR A 131 -10.62 -31.29 -0.89
C TYR A 131 -10.34 -30.20 -1.93
N ARG A 132 -11.23 -30.02 -2.91
CA ARG A 132 -11.12 -28.93 -3.91
C ARG A 132 -11.12 -27.56 -3.22
N ARG A 133 -11.96 -27.35 -2.20
CA ARG A 133 -11.96 -26.09 -1.42
C ARG A 133 -10.65 -25.86 -0.67
N ILE A 134 -10.06 -26.92 -0.10
CA ILE A 134 -8.73 -26.84 0.55
C ILE A 134 -7.67 -26.43 -0.48
N VAL A 135 -7.67 -27.03 -1.67
CA VAL A 135 -6.75 -26.64 -2.76
C VAL A 135 -6.95 -25.17 -3.16
N SER A 136 -8.20 -24.72 -3.33
CA SER A 136 -8.49 -23.31 -3.61
C SER A 136 -8.00 -22.38 -2.49
N CYS A 137 -8.16 -22.78 -1.23
CA CYS A 137 -7.66 -22.01 -0.08
C CYS A 137 -6.12 -21.90 -0.11
N VAL A 138 -5.41 -22.98 -0.43
CA VAL A 138 -3.94 -22.99 -0.57
C VAL A 138 -3.50 -22.04 -1.68
N LEU A 139 -4.16 -22.07 -2.84
CA LEU A 139 -3.85 -21.17 -3.96
C LEU A 139 -4.12 -19.71 -3.61
N LEU A 140 -5.30 -19.40 -3.09
CA LEU A 140 -5.67 -18.03 -2.73
C LEU A 140 -4.79 -17.45 -1.62
N ARG A 141 -4.37 -18.28 -0.64
CA ARG A 141 -3.51 -17.84 0.48
C ARG A 141 -2.05 -17.69 0.06
N SER A 142 -1.56 -18.54 -0.83
CA SER A 142 -0.17 -18.44 -1.33
C SER A 142 0.02 -17.33 -2.36
N GLY A 143 -1.02 -16.96 -3.11
CA GLY A 143 -0.92 -16.00 -4.20
C GLY A 143 -0.16 -16.53 -5.42
N LEU A 144 0.17 -17.83 -5.46
CA LEU A 144 0.97 -18.43 -6.53
C LEU A 144 0.07 -19.07 -7.60
N GLY A 145 -0.62 -18.21 -8.35
CA GLY A 145 -1.49 -18.62 -9.46
C GLY A 145 -2.98 -18.67 -9.12
N SER A 146 -3.81 -18.78 -10.17
CA SER A 146 -5.27 -18.67 -10.05
C SER A 146 -5.94 -20.02 -9.72
N PRO A 147 -6.92 -20.07 -8.80
CA PRO A 147 -7.75 -21.26 -8.59
C PRO A 147 -8.73 -21.55 -9.74
N THR A 148 -8.78 -20.68 -10.77
CA THR A 148 -9.57 -20.92 -11.99
C THR A 148 -8.74 -21.57 -13.10
N ASP A 149 -7.41 -21.61 -12.97
CA ASP A 149 -6.52 -22.22 -13.94
C ASP A 149 -6.36 -23.72 -13.62
N ILE A 150 -6.73 -24.56 -14.58
CA ILE A 150 -6.71 -26.02 -14.43
C ILE A 150 -5.29 -26.54 -14.21
N ALA A 151 -4.27 -25.98 -14.88
CA ALA A 151 -2.89 -26.43 -14.72
C ALA A 151 -2.37 -26.12 -13.32
N VAL A 152 -2.61 -24.90 -12.84
CA VAL A 152 -2.28 -24.44 -11.49
C VAL A 152 -2.97 -25.30 -10.43
N VAL A 153 -4.28 -25.54 -10.59
CA VAL A 153 -5.06 -26.37 -9.66
C VAL A 153 -4.55 -27.81 -9.63
N ARG A 154 -4.20 -28.40 -10.78
CA ARG A 154 -3.63 -29.75 -10.84
C ARG A 154 -2.30 -29.85 -10.11
N GLU A 155 -1.40 -28.89 -10.33
CA GLU A 155 -0.11 -28.86 -9.66
C GLU A 155 -0.27 -28.69 -8.13
N ALA A 156 -1.10 -27.75 -7.69
CA ALA A 156 -1.37 -27.55 -6.27
C ALA A 156 -2.06 -28.76 -5.62
N THR A 157 -2.94 -29.45 -6.36
CA THR A 157 -3.54 -30.71 -5.92
C THR A 157 -2.47 -31.78 -5.73
N ALA A 158 -1.56 -31.95 -6.68
CA ALA A 158 -0.48 -32.94 -6.58
C ALA A 158 0.48 -32.63 -5.42
N ALA A 159 0.86 -31.35 -5.25
CA ALA A 159 1.68 -30.90 -4.14
C ALA A 159 0.99 -31.17 -2.79
N LEU A 160 -0.30 -30.84 -2.66
CA LEU A 160 -1.05 -31.09 -1.43
C LEU A 160 -1.23 -32.59 -1.17
N GLN A 161 -1.57 -33.40 -2.17
CA GLN A 161 -1.76 -34.85 -2.03
C GLN A 161 -0.50 -35.59 -1.56
N SER A 162 0.68 -35.04 -1.85
CA SER A 162 1.95 -35.64 -1.42
C SER A 162 2.18 -35.59 0.10
N VAL A 163 1.55 -34.63 0.79
CA VAL A 163 1.68 -34.43 2.24
C VAL A 163 0.36 -34.56 3.00
N PHE A 164 -0.77 -34.47 2.29
CA PHE A 164 -2.12 -34.53 2.82
C PHE A 164 -3.03 -35.27 1.82
N PRO A 165 -2.95 -36.61 1.78
CA PRO A 165 -3.82 -37.40 0.91
C PRO A 165 -5.28 -37.33 1.36
N GLN A 166 -6.22 -37.61 0.46
CA GLN A 166 -7.66 -37.52 0.76
C GLN A 166 -8.10 -38.44 1.91
N THR A 167 -7.35 -39.51 2.20
CA THR A 167 -7.59 -40.40 3.35
C THR A 167 -7.46 -39.68 4.70
N GLU A 168 -6.70 -38.59 4.77
CA GLU A 168 -6.52 -37.79 5.99
C GLU A 168 -7.65 -36.78 6.24
N LEU A 169 -8.61 -36.64 5.30
CA LEU A 169 -9.76 -35.75 5.49
C LEU A 169 -10.60 -36.13 6.71
N GLY A 170 -10.72 -37.43 7.03
CA GLY A 170 -11.43 -37.88 8.22
C GLY A 170 -10.77 -37.35 9.50
N THR A 171 -9.45 -37.51 9.61
CA THR A 171 -8.64 -36.99 10.71
C THR A 171 -8.77 -35.46 10.80
N PHE A 172 -8.59 -34.75 9.68
CA PHE A 172 -8.73 -33.30 9.59
C PHE A 172 -10.10 -32.83 10.10
N MET A 173 -11.19 -33.47 9.67
CA MET A 173 -12.54 -33.08 10.06
C MET A 173 -12.83 -33.28 11.55
N SER A 174 -12.12 -34.20 12.21
CA SER A 174 -12.23 -34.47 13.65
C SER A 174 -11.57 -33.41 14.55
N LEU A 175 -10.69 -32.58 13.97
CA LEU A 175 -10.00 -31.52 14.70
C LEU A 175 -10.94 -30.41 15.18
N THR A 176 -10.48 -29.65 16.18
CA THR A 176 -11.15 -28.41 16.57
C THR A 176 -11.04 -27.38 15.45
N LYS A 177 -11.94 -26.39 15.43
CA LYS A 177 -11.89 -25.32 14.42
C LYS A 177 -10.52 -24.62 14.36
N ARG A 178 -9.98 -24.29 15.54
CA ARG A 178 -8.66 -23.65 15.67
C ARG A 178 -7.54 -24.52 15.10
N ASP A 179 -7.59 -25.83 15.35
CA ASP A 179 -6.58 -26.75 14.86
C ASP A 179 -6.70 -26.98 13.35
N LYS A 180 -7.93 -26.97 12.79
CA LYS A 180 -8.14 -26.98 11.33
C LYS A 180 -7.55 -25.74 10.67
N GLU A 181 -7.78 -24.55 11.22
CA GLU A 181 -7.21 -23.30 10.70
C GLU A 181 -5.68 -23.33 10.73
N ARG A 182 -5.11 -23.82 11.83
CA ARG A 182 -3.65 -24.02 11.93
C ARG A 182 -3.13 -25.01 10.89
N GLN A 183 -3.78 -26.17 10.75
CA GLN A 183 -3.37 -27.18 9.78
C GLN A 183 -3.48 -26.66 8.34
N LEU A 184 -4.52 -25.88 8.00
CA LEU A 184 -4.63 -25.24 6.69
C LEU A 184 -3.46 -24.29 6.40
N ASN A 185 -3.01 -23.52 7.40
CA ASN A 185 -1.84 -22.66 7.24
C ASN A 185 -0.57 -23.48 7.01
N GLU A 186 -0.34 -24.54 7.79
CA GLU A 186 0.81 -25.43 7.63
C GLU A 186 0.81 -26.12 6.26
N LEU A 187 -0.34 -26.66 5.84
CA LEU A 187 -0.51 -27.25 4.51
C LEU A 187 -0.27 -26.25 3.38
N THR A 188 -0.71 -25.00 3.54
CA THR A 188 -0.44 -23.94 2.57
C THR A 188 1.06 -23.70 2.43
N LEU A 189 1.80 -23.57 3.54
CA LEU A 189 3.25 -23.34 3.49
C LEU A 189 3.99 -24.51 2.84
N ILE A 190 3.63 -25.75 3.19
CA ILE A 190 4.29 -26.94 2.67
C ILE A 190 3.99 -27.11 1.16
N ALA A 191 2.71 -27.05 0.76
CA ALA A 191 2.33 -27.19 -0.64
C ALA A 191 2.93 -26.07 -1.51
N THR A 192 2.98 -24.85 -0.99
CA THR A 192 3.65 -23.71 -1.66
C THR A 192 5.14 -23.98 -1.85
N GLY A 193 5.84 -24.44 -0.80
CA GLY A 193 7.25 -24.80 -0.87
C GLY A 193 7.54 -25.89 -1.90
N ILE A 194 6.69 -26.92 -1.98
CA ILE A 194 6.81 -27.99 -2.98
C ILE A 194 6.68 -27.45 -4.40
N ARG A 195 5.70 -26.57 -4.65
CA ARG A 195 5.51 -25.96 -5.98
C ARG A 195 6.68 -25.06 -6.37
N LEU A 196 7.19 -24.25 -5.45
CA LEU A 196 8.39 -23.44 -5.67
C LEU A 196 9.61 -24.31 -5.99
N PHE A 197 9.79 -25.42 -5.25
CA PHE A 197 10.88 -26.36 -5.52
C PHE A 197 10.73 -27.06 -6.87
N ASN A 198 9.50 -27.46 -7.24
CA ASN A 198 9.24 -28.07 -8.56
C ASN A 198 9.53 -27.09 -9.70
N ARG A 199 9.20 -25.80 -9.52
CA ARG A 199 9.58 -24.73 -10.45
C ARG A 199 11.09 -24.66 -10.62
N GLU A 200 11.84 -24.60 -9.52
CA GLU A 200 13.31 -24.58 -9.51
C GLU A 200 13.95 -25.79 -10.20
N CYS A 201 13.29 -26.95 -10.17
CA CYS A 201 13.74 -28.14 -10.89
C CYS A 201 13.28 -28.21 -12.36
N GLY A 202 12.56 -27.20 -12.87
CA GLY A 202 11.98 -27.21 -14.22
C GLY A 202 10.88 -28.25 -14.42
N LYS A 203 10.19 -28.64 -13.35
CA LYS A 203 9.21 -29.74 -13.29
C LYS A 203 7.80 -29.28 -12.92
N GLY A 204 7.59 -27.98 -12.81
CA GLY A 204 6.36 -27.33 -12.39
C GLY A 204 6.54 -25.82 -12.38
N GLY A 205 5.74 -25.13 -11.57
CA GLY A 205 5.75 -23.68 -11.48
C GLY A 205 4.77 -22.97 -12.41
N GLU A 206 3.80 -23.71 -12.97
CA GLU A 206 2.73 -23.13 -13.77
C GLU A 206 2.00 -22.05 -12.95
N GLY A 207 1.83 -20.88 -13.55
CA GLY A 207 1.17 -19.71 -12.93
C GLY A 207 1.95 -19.07 -11.76
N ILE A 208 3.23 -19.40 -11.56
CA ILE A 208 4.09 -18.71 -10.59
C ILE A 208 4.91 -17.65 -11.31
N ASP A 209 4.65 -16.38 -11.01
CA ASP A 209 5.37 -15.26 -11.61
C ASP A 209 6.86 -15.26 -11.25
N ASP A 210 7.68 -14.80 -12.19
CA ASP A 210 9.10 -14.54 -11.95
C ASP A 210 9.31 -13.17 -11.32
N LEU A 211 8.89 -13.06 -10.05
CA LEU A 211 9.05 -11.83 -9.27
C LEU A 211 10.51 -11.34 -9.25
N PRO A 212 11.55 -12.20 -9.08
CA PRO A 212 12.94 -11.76 -9.23
C PRO A 212 13.22 -11.04 -10.55
N ALA A 213 12.85 -11.64 -11.69
CA ALA A 213 13.05 -11.02 -12.99
C ALA A 213 12.27 -9.70 -13.12
N ILE A 214 10.99 -9.68 -12.75
CA ILE A 214 10.14 -8.48 -12.79
C ILE A 214 10.74 -7.35 -11.95
N LEU A 215 11.20 -7.66 -10.73
CA LEU A 215 11.75 -6.68 -9.81
C LEU A 215 13.14 -6.20 -10.24
N SER A 216 13.94 -7.06 -10.89
CA SER A 216 15.25 -6.69 -11.45
C SER A 216 15.15 -5.58 -12.51
N GLU A 217 14.00 -5.45 -13.19
CA GLU A 217 13.73 -4.37 -14.13
C GLU A 217 12.99 -3.19 -13.47
N ALA A 218 11.96 -3.48 -12.68
CA ALA A 218 11.09 -2.46 -12.10
C ALA A 218 11.80 -1.58 -11.05
N VAL A 219 12.69 -2.16 -10.23
CA VAL A 219 13.40 -1.42 -9.18
C VAL A 219 14.38 -0.40 -9.77
N PRO A 220 15.28 -0.75 -10.71
CA PRO A 220 16.14 0.24 -11.36
C PRO A 220 15.37 1.30 -12.13
N ALA A 221 14.32 0.93 -12.87
CA ALA A 221 13.50 1.88 -13.61
C ALA A 221 12.82 2.90 -12.68
N THR A 222 12.23 2.44 -11.58
CA THR A 222 11.61 3.32 -10.58
C THR A 222 12.64 4.21 -9.89
N THR A 223 13.80 3.64 -9.52
CA THR A 223 14.91 4.39 -8.92
C THR A 223 15.36 5.53 -9.85
N HIS A 224 15.57 5.22 -11.13
CA HIS A 224 15.98 6.20 -12.13
C HIS A 224 14.95 7.32 -12.29
N ASN A 225 13.66 6.97 -12.39
CA ASN A 225 12.58 7.95 -12.54
C ASN A 225 12.53 8.92 -11.35
N VAL A 226 12.61 8.40 -10.12
CA VAL A 226 12.60 9.23 -8.91
C VAL A 226 13.85 10.10 -8.84
N GLN A 227 15.03 9.57 -9.16
CA GLN A 227 16.28 10.34 -9.19
C GLN A 227 16.25 11.45 -10.23
N THR A 228 15.75 11.19 -11.44
CA THR A 228 15.60 12.22 -12.47
C THR A 228 14.66 13.33 -11.99
N GLU A 229 13.56 12.98 -11.33
CA GLU A 229 12.63 14.00 -10.82
C GLU A 229 13.18 14.79 -9.64
N ILE A 230 13.97 14.16 -8.76
CA ILE A 230 14.76 14.88 -7.76
C ILE A 230 15.70 15.86 -8.45
N GLN A 231 16.48 15.44 -9.45
CA GLN A 231 17.41 16.33 -10.16
C GLN A 231 16.69 17.53 -10.81
N ASN A 232 15.53 17.31 -11.42
CA ASN A 232 14.71 18.38 -11.99
C ASN A 232 14.23 19.36 -10.91
N THR A 233 13.70 18.83 -9.81
CA THR A 233 13.19 19.59 -8.68
C THR A 233 14.30 20.38 -7.99
N THR A 234 15.48 19.78 -7.78
CA THR A 234 16.65 20.43 -7.20
C THR A 234 17.14 21.60 -8.08
N LYS A 235 17.17 21.44 -9.41
CA LYS A 235 17.51 22.53 -10.33
C LYS A 235 16.54 23.70 -10.20
N LEU A 236 15.24 23.42 -10.17
CA LEU A 236 14.21 24.44 -9.99
C LEU A 236 14.34 25.14 -8.63
N ALA A 237 14.62 24.37 -7.57
CA ALA A 237 14.85 24.92 -6.23
C ALA A 237 16.06 25.86 -6.21
N PHE A 238 17.16 25.51 -6.89
CA PHE A 238 18.31 26.42 -7.02
C PHE A 238 17.98 27.68 -7.81
N THR A 239 17.16 27.58 -8.87
CA THR A 239 16.69 28.77 -9.60
C THR A 239 15.92 29.71 -8.68
N TYR A 240 14.94 29.19 -7.92
CA TYR A 240 14.19 30.02 -6.97
C TYR A 240 15.08 30.57 -5.85
N THR A 241 16.03 29.79 -5.32
CA THR A 241 17.00 30.28 -4.33
C THR A 241 17.80 31.45 -4.88
N ALA A 242 18.38 31.32 -6.08
CA ALA A 242 19.16 32.37 -6.70
C ALA A 242 18.34 33.66 -6.94
N LEU A 243 17.08 33.52 -7.40
CA LEU A 243 16.18 34.66 -7.59
C LEU A 243 15.86 35.38 -6.27
N VAL A 244 15.58 34.62 -5.20
CA VAL A 244 15.31 35.18 -3.88
C VAL A 244 16.56 35.88 -3.32
N GLU A 245 17.74 35.28 -3.45
CA GLU A 245 19.02 35.87 -3.02
C GLU A 245 19.36 37.15 -3.78
N ASP A 246 19.14 37.19 -5.10
CA ASP A 246 19.39 38.37 -5.93
C ASP A 246 18.53 39.58 -5.51
N VAL A 247 17.30 39.33 -5.08
CA VAL A 247 16.38 40.39 -4.64
C VAL A 247 16.72 40.82 -3.22
N VAL A 248 16.96 39.88 -2.31
CA VAL A 248 17.18 40.16 -0.89
C VAL A 248 18.58 40.74 -0.63
N THR A 249 19.61 40.14 -1.23
CA THR A 249 21.02 40.48 -0.98
C THR A 249 21.52 41.50 -1.99
N ASN A 250 21.27 41.27 -3.28
CA ASN A 250 21.79 42.12 -4.35
C ASN A 250 20.86 43.30 -4.68
N LYS A 251 19.71 43.43 -3.98
CA LYS A 251 18.71 44.51 -4.10
C LYS A 251 18.27 44.77 -5.55
N LYS A 252 18.27 43.72 -6.40
CA LYS A 252 17.80 43.84 -7.77
C LYS A 252 16.30 44.16 -7.79
N SER A 253 15.91 45.00 -8.75
CA SER A 253 14.50 45.31 -8.99
C SER A 253 13.76 44.05 -9.44
N LEU A 254 12.53 43.89 -8.95
CA LEU A 254 11.73 42.68 -9.16
C LEU A 254 10.99 42.61 -10.50
N GLU A 255 11.06 43.64 -11.37
CA GLU A 255 10.37 43.70 -12.68
C GLU A 255 8.91 43.16 -12.66
N GLY A 256 8.17 43.33 -11.54
CA GLY A 256 6.80 42.85 -11.38
C GLY A 256 6.63 41.48 -10.70
N LEU A 257 7.71 40.81 -10.31
CA LEU A 257 7.68 39.57 -9.54
C LEU A 257 7.43 39.82 -8.05
N SER A 258 6.58 39.00 -7.43
CA SER A 258 6.37 39.04 -5.98
C SER A 258 7.42 38.19 -5.26
N LEU A 259 8.19 38.82 -4.37
CA LEU A 259 9.15 38.11 -3.52
C LEU A 259 8.48 37.02 -2.67
N ASN A 260 7.25 37.28 -2.21
CA ASN A 260 6.50 36.31 -1.40
C ASN A 260 6.11 35.08 -2.24
N LEU A 261 5.62 35.28 -3.47
CA LEU A 261 5.30 34.16 -4.37
C LEU A 261 6.54 33.32 -4.68
N MET A 262 7.70 33.94 -4.90
CA MET A 262 8.95 33.20 -5.12
C MET A 262 9.41 32.41 -3.89
N LYS A 263 9.25 32.97 -2.69
CA LYS A 263 9.53 32.26 -1.43
C LYS A 263 8.59 31.08 -1.25
N GLU A 264 7.30 31.25 -1.49
CA GLU A 264 6.31 30.18 -1.40
C GLU A 264 6.58 29.07 -2.43
N ALA A 265 6.93 29.43 -3.67
CA ALA A 265 7.31 28.48 -4.71
C ALA A 265 8.61 27.73 -4.37
N LEU A 266 9.59 28.41 -3.75
CA LEU A 266 10.80 27.77 -3.25
C LEU A 266 10.46 26.74 -2.15
N ILE A 267 9.59 27.11 -1.20
CA ILE A 267 9.12 26.20 -0.14
C ILE A 267 8.44 24.98 -0.74
N ASN A 268 7.51 25.19 -1.68
CA ASN A 268 6.84 24.11 -2.41
C ASN A 268 7.86 23.14 -3.04
N THR A 269 8.79 23.69 -3.81
CA THR A 269 9.79 22.90 -4.54
C THR A 269 10.70 22.11 -3.59
N ARG A 270 11.14 22.72 -2.48
CA ARG A 270 11.96 22.05 -1.46
C ARG A 270 11.21 20.94 -0.74
N GLN A 271 9.92 21.14 -0.49
CA GLN A 271 9.11 20.09 0.11
C GLN A 271 8.85 18.93 -0.85
N HIS A 272 8.66 19.22 -2.14
CA HIS A 272 8.56 18.19 -3.16
C HIS A 272 9.83 17.34 -3.21
N GLU A 273 11.00 17.98 -3.23
CA GLU A 273 12.31 17.32 -3.16
C GLU A 273 12.45 16.43 -1.92
N ALA A 274 11.98 16.89 -0.76
CA ALA A 274 11.99 16.11 0.48
C ALA A 274 11.11 14.86 0.39
N PHE A 275 9.89 14.98 -0.16
CA PHE A 275 9.00 13.82 -0.36
C PHE A 275 9.55 12.83 -1.38
N LEU A 276 10.11 13.30 -2.50
CA LEU A 276 10.79 12.43 -3.46
C LEU A 276 11.98 11.70 -2.83
N SER A 277 12.72 12.36 -1.94
CA SER A 277 13.84 11.74 -1.22
C SER A 277 13.37 10.63 -0.27
N ILE A 278 12.22 10.80 0.39
CA ILE A 278 11.59 9.74 1.19
C ILE A 278 11.27 8.52 0.30
N LEU A 279 10.62 8.76 -0.85
CA LEU A 279 10.29 7.69 -1.81
C LEU A 279 11.54 6.99 -2.35
N LEU A 280 12.60 7.74 -2.65
CA LEU A 280 13.86 7.17 -3.12
C LEU A 280 14.49 6.24 -2.07
N ASN A 281 14.52 6.67 -0.81
CA ASN A 281 15.04 5.86 0.28
C ASN A 281 14.26 4.55 0.45
N ASP A 282 12.94 4.60 0.29
CA ASP A 282 12.10 3.40 0.32
C ASP A 282 12.38 2.47 -0.86
N VAL A 283 12.53 3.00 -2.08
CA VAL A 283 12.87 2.19 -3.26
C VAL A 283 14.23 1.51 -3.09
N ILE A 284 15.23 2.23 -2.56
CA ILE A 284 16.55 1.67 -2.24
C ILE A 284 16.43 0.58 -1.16
N GLY A 285 15.65 0.83 -0.10
CA GLY A 285 15.38 -0.15 0.95
C GLY A 285 14.69 -1.40 0.41
N CYS A 286 13.74 -1.25 -0.53
CA CYS A 286 13.11 -2.34 -1.25
C CYS A 286 14.13 -3.13 -2.08
N ALA A 287 15.02 -2.47 -2.81
CA ALA A 287 16.07 -3.12 -3.61
C ALA A 287 16.94 -4.05 -2.74
N GLN A 288 17.44 -3.53 -1.61
CA GLN A 288 18.26 -4.30 -0.67
C GLN A 288 17.51 -5.50 -0.09
N GLN A 289 16.21 -5.34 0.18
CA GLN A 289 15.37 -6.42 0.69
C GLN A 289 15.13 -7.51 -0.36
N VAL A 290 14.94 -7.12 -1.62
CA VAL A 290 14.80 -8.06 -2.74
C VAL A 290 16.09 -8.87 -2.89
N GLU A 291 17.24 -8.23 -2.96
CA GLU A 291 18.56 -8.91 -3.04
C GLU A 291 18.77 -9.89 -1.88
N ALA A 292 18.42 -9.48 -0.66
CA ALA A 292 18.54 -10.33 0.53
C ALA A 292 17.58 -11.52 0.49
N LEU A 293 16.33 -11.33 0.02
CA LEU A 293 15.34 -12.40 -0.10
C LEU A 293 15.68 -13.38 -1.22
N GLU A 294 16.16 -12.89 -2.37
CA GLU A 294 16.63 -13.72 -3.47
C GLU A 294 17.82 -14.59 -3.05
N SER A 295 18.81 -13.99 -2.39
CA SER A 295 19.97 -14.70 -1.86
C SER A 295 19.57 -15.80 -0.86
N GLN A 296 18.65 -15.49 0.05
CA GLN A 296 18.12 -16.46 1.01
C GLN A 296 17.31 -17.57 0.33
N PHE A 297 16.50 -17.22 -0.67
CA PHE A 297 15.70 -18.16 -1.43
C PHE A 297 16.60 -19.13 -2.20
N ALA A 298 17.58 -18.62 -2.95
CA ALA A 298 18.55 -19.42 -3.68
C ALA A 298 19.31 -20.37 -2.76
N ALA A 299 19.83 -19.87 -1.63
CA ALA A 299 20.54 -20.70 -0.65
C ALA A 299 19.66 -21.82 -0.08
N ARG A 300 18.39 -21.53 0.23
CA ARG A 300 17.43 -22.54 0.72
C ARG A 300 17.09 -23.56 -0.36
N MET A 301 16.93 -23.14 -1.61
CA MET A 301 16.65 -24.05 -2.72
C MET A 301 17.82 -24.99 -3.01
N GLU A 302 19.05 -24.50 -2.96
CA GLU A 302 20.24 -25.36 -3.08
C GLU A 302 20.38 -26.34 -1.89
N ALA A 303 20.12 -25.88 -0.67
CA ALA A 303 20.07 -26.78 0.49
C ALA A 303 18.99 -27.85 0.34
N LEU A 304 17.82 -27.52 -0.21
CA LEU A 304 16.77 -28.49 -0.50
C LEU A 304 17.16 -29.46 -1.61
N LYS A 305 17.78 -28.98 -2.70
CA LYS A 305 18.26 -29.84 -3.81
C LYS A 305 19.29 -30.88 -3.32
N THR A 306 20.17 -30.49 -2.39
CA THR A 306 21.19 -31.38 -1.83
C THR A 306 20.62 -32.39 -0.80
N GLN A 307 19.65 -31.98 0.01
CA GLN A 307 19.01 -32.86 1.00
C GLN A 307 17.97 -33.80 0.37
N CYS A 308 17.26 -33.34 -0.66
CA CYS A 308 16.26 -34.11 -1.37
C CYS A 308 16.91 -34.93 -2.49
N SER A 309 17.51 -36.07 -2.12
CA SER A 309 17.81 -37.16 -3.06
C SER A 309 16.55 -37.56 -3.87
N PRO A 310 16.66 -38.20 -5.06
CA PRO A 310 15.56 -38.53 -5.98
C PRO A 310 14.33 -39.27 -5.42
N LYS A 311 14.25 -39.55 -4.12
CA LYS A 311 13.04 -40.03 -3.45
C LYS A 311 11.89 -39.02 -3.38
N LEU A 312 12.15 -37.70 -3.38
CA LEU A 312 11.09 -36.69 -3.58
C LEU A 312 10.71 -36.51 -5.06
N LEU A 313 11.62 -36.87 -5.98
CA LEU A 313 11.37 -36.93 -7.43
C LEU A 313 10.38 -38.06 -7.82
N PHE A 314 10.09 -39.02 -6.93
CA PHE A 314 9.16 -40.14 -7.19
C PHE A 314 7.67 -39.75 -7.28
N LEU A 315 7.29 -38.50 -6.98
CA LEU A 315 5.91 -38.05 -7.17
C LEU A 315 5.52 -37.86 -8.64
N GLN A 316 6.49 -37.90 -9.58
CA GLN A 316 6.24 -37.76 -11.01
C GLN A 316 5.71 -39.03 -11.71
N HIS A 317 5.84 -40.23 -11.12
CA HIS A 317 5.44 -41.48 -11.79
C HIS A 317 4.03 -41.99 -11.48
N LYS A 318 3.23 -41.28 -10.67
CA LYS A 318 1.86 -41.71 -10.30
C LYS A 318 0.72 -40.91 -10.93
N PHE A 319 1.01 -39.86 -11.71
CA PHE A 319 -0.03 -38.98 -12.25
C PHE A 319 0.17 -38.55 -13.73
N MET A 320 1.01 -39.27 -14.48
CA MET A 320 0.83 -39.44 -15.94
C MET A 320 0.10 -40.75 -16.19
#